data_AF-A0A1S9CVT5-F1
#
_entry.id   AF-A0A1S9CVT5-F1
#
_cell.length_a   1.000
_cell.length_b   1.000
_cell.length_c   1.000
_cell.angle_alpha   90.00
_cell.angle_beta   90.00
_cell.angle_gamma   90.00
#
_symmetry.space_group_name_H-M   'P 1'
#
loop_
_entity.id
_entity.type
_entity.pdbx_description
1 polymer ?
#
loop_
_entity_poly.entity_id
_entity_poly.type
_entity_poly.pdbx_seq_one_letter_code
_entity_poly.pdbx_strand_id
1 'polypeptide(L)'
;MLAATNLDLKEAVSEGRFREDLYYRLSIFPMHLPPLRDRREDIPLLTATFLERHARRNSNLPTGFMPEALSALIHYDWPGNVRELENAIERALTLSDGPHIALDALPEEMAGRAERSNRLPANAGQLTHREAVNLAVDRASREYLIGLLREFRGNVTQAAERAGIERESLHRLLRRYGIRTDAFKDRDLATLEL
;
A
#
# COMPACT_ATOMS: atom_id res chain seq x y z
N MET A 1 10.84 -33.63 -11.55
CA MET A 1 10.94 -32.39 -12.35
C MET A 1 9.89 -31.42 -11.86
N LEU A 2 10.22 -30.14 -11.80
CA LEU A 2 9.27 -29.04 -11.56
C LEU A 2 9.36 -28.12 -12.78
N ALA A 3 8.23 -27.76 -13.36
CA ALA A 3 8.13 -26.86 -14.50
C ALA A 3 7.03 -25.82 -14.24
N ALA A 4 7.20 -24.62 -14.78
CA ALA A 4 6.24 -23.54 -14.68
C ALA A 4 6.11 -22.84 -16.04
N THR A 5 4.90 -22.40 -16.37
CA THR A 5 4.59 -21.70 -17.62
C THR A 5 3.47 -20.71 -17.39
N ASN A 6 3.46 -19.62 -18.16
CA ASN A 6 2.39 -18.64 -18.21
C ASN A 6 1.42 -18.89 -19.38
N LEU A 7 1.69 -19.90 -20.20
CA LEU A 7 0.84 -20.30 -21.33
C LEU A 7 -0.15 -21.38 -20.89
N ASP A 8 -1.37 -21.31 -21.41
CA ASP A 8 -2.29 -22.44 -21.32
C ASP A 8 -1.77 -23.57 -22.23
N LEU A 9 -1.20 -24.60 -21.61
CA LEU A 9 -0.63 -25.73 -22.34
C LEU A 9 -1.71 -26.56 -23.05
N LYS A 10 -2.94 -26.58 -22.53
CA LYS A 10 -4.02 -27.35 -23.14
C LYS A 10 -4.46 -26.69 -24.44
N GLU A 11 -4.59 -25.36 -24.43
CA GLU A 11 -4.82 -24.58 -25.65
C GLU A 11 -3.65 -24.73 -26.63
N ALA A 12 -2.41 -24.60 -26.16
CA ALA A 12 -1.22 -24.73 -27.01
C ALA A 12 -1.07 -26.11 -27.66
N VAL A 13 -1.51 -27.19 -27.00
CA VAL A 13 -1.58 -28.54 -27.61
C VAL A 13 -2.65 -28.57 -28.69
N SER A 14 -3.84 -28.02 -28.43
CA SER A 14 -4.94 -28.01 -29.41
C SER A 14 -4.60 -27.22 -30.68
N GLU A 15 -3.77 -26.19 -30.57
CA GLU A 15 -3.28 -25.40 -31.70
C GLU A 15 -2.03 -25.98 -32.37
N GLY A 16 -1.53 -27.13 -31.92
CA GLY A 16 -0.32 -27.77 -32.46
C GLY A 16 0.99 -27.05 -32.12
N ARG A 17 0.95 -26.03 -31.25
CA ARG A 17 2.13 -25.28 -30.78
C ARG A 17 2.89 -25.98 -29.66
N PHE A 18 2.28 -26.99 -29.03
CA PHE A 18 2.90 -27.78 -27.97
C PHE A 18 2.69 -29.27 -28.18
N ARG A 19 3.72 -30.06 -27.84
CA ARG A 19 3.71 -31.51 -28.00
C ARG A 19 2.82 -32.17 -26.95
N GLU A 20 1.88 -32.99 -27.42
CA GLU A 20 0.93 -33.72 -26.57
C GLU A 20 1.62 -34.69 -25.59
N ASP A 21 2.62 -35.44 -26.06
CA ASP A 21 3.35 -36.41 -25.23
C ASP A 21 4.11 -35.75 -24.06
N LEU A 22 4.60 -34.53 -24.28
CA LEU A 22 5.26 -33.74 -23.25
C LEU A 22 4.26 -33.12 -22.27
N TYR A 23 3.10 -32.70 -22.75
CA TYR A 23 2.02 -32.16 -21.90
C TYR A 23 1.60 -33.16 -20.84
N TYR A 24 1.34 -34.42 -21.23
CA TYR A 24 0.92 -35.46 -20.29
C TYR A 24 2.02 -35.85 -19.29
N ARG A 25 3.31 -35.66 -19.63
CA ARG A 25 4.42 -35.88 -18.68
C ARG A 25 4.61 -34.72 -17.70
N LEU A 26 4.25 -33.49 -18.10
CA LEU A 26 4.38 -32.30 -17.25
C LEU A 26 3.14 -32.09 -16.37
N SER A 27 1.95 -32.36 -16.90
CA SER A 27 0.67 -32.04 -16.26
C SER A 27 0.15 -33.17 -15.35
N ILE A 28 1.03 -33.79 -14.56
CA ILE A 28 0.67 -34.88 -13.63
C ILE A 28 -0.07 -34.31 -12.40
N PHE A 29 0.42 -33.18 -11.87
CA PHE A 29 -0.19 -32.48 -10.74
C PHE A 29 -0.14 -30.97 -11.01
N PRO A 30 -1.10 -30.41 -11.76
CA PRO A 30 -1.11 -29.00 -12.09
C PRO A 30 -1.39 -28.16 -10.85
N MET A 31 -0.52 -27.19 -10.56
CA MET A 31 -0.74 -26.17 -9.56
C MET A 31 -0.96 -24.83 -10.24
N HIS A 32 -2.14 -24.23 -10.03
CA HIS A 32 -2.43 -22.90 -10.53
C HIS A 32 -1.99 -21.86 -9.49
N LEU A 33 -1.10 -20.96 -9.89
CA LEU A 33 -0.68 -19.86 -9.04
C LEU A 33 -1.60 -18.66 -9.31
N PRO A 34 -2.45 -18.23 -8.37
CA PRO A 34 -3.33 -17.09 -8.61
C PRO A 34 -2.49 -15.81 -8.80
N PRO A 35 -2.96 -14.86 -9.61
CA PRO A 35 -2.34 -13.55 -9.71
C PRO A 35 -2.42 -12.81 -8.36
N LEU A 36 -1.55 -11.82 -8.17
CA LEU A 36 -1.49 -11.07 -6.90
C LEU A 36 -2.82 -10.34 -6.58
N ARG A 37 -3.55 -9.93 -7.62
CA ARG A 37 -4.85 -9.25 -7.49
C ARG A 37 -5.95 -10.07 -6.80
N ASP A 38 -5.82 -11.40 -6.81
CA ASP A 38 -6.77 -12.35 -6.20
C ASP A 38 -6.38 -12.74 -4.77
N ARG A 39 -5.21 -12.25 -4.28
CA ARG A 39 -4.67 -12.48 -2.93
C ARG A 39 -4.13 -11.19 -2.33
N ARG A 40 -4.98 -10.16 -2.28
CA ARG A 40 -4.57 -8.81 -1.84
C ARG A 40 -4.20 -8.75 -0.36
N GLU A 41 -4.77 -9.66 0.43
CA GLU A 41 -4.47 -9.88 1.84
C GLU A 41 -2.99 -10.24 2.10
N ASP A 42 -2.29 -10.78 1.10
CA ASP A 42 -0.88 -11.14 1.21
C ASP A 42 0.04 -9.94 0.96
N ILE A 43 -0.45 -8.86 0.35
CA ILE A 43 0.36 -7.69 -0.02
C ILE A 43 1.09 -7.08 1.20
N PRO A 44 0.45 -6.84 2.37
CA PRO A 44 1.16 -6.34 3.54
C PRO A 44 2.32 -7.25 3.98
N LEU A 45 2.12 -8.57 3.98
CA LEU A 45 3.17 -9.53 4.37
C LEU A 45 4.30 -9.58 3.34
N LEU A 46 3.97 -9.58 2.05
CA LEU A 46 4.93 -9.58 0.95
C LEU A 46 5.77 -8.30 0.98
N THR A 47 5.14 -7.14 1.15
CA THR A 47 5.84 -5.85 1.22
C THR A 47 6.81 -5.80 2.40
N ALA A 48 6.41 -6.26 3.59
CA ALA A 48 7.29 -6.36 4.75
C ALA A 48 8.50 -7.27 4.49
N THR A 49 8.26 -8.41 3.83
CA THR A 49 9.32 -9.37 3.47
C THR A 49 10.34 -8.76 2.50
N PHE A 50 9.86 -8.01 1.50
CA PHE A 50 10.74 -7.32 0.55
C PHE A 50 11.54 -6.22 1.24
N LEU A 51 10.89 -5.39 2.08
CA LEU A 51 11.59 -4.37 2.87
C LEU A 51 12.71 -4.98 3.72
N GLU A 52 12.44 -6.07 4.45
CA GLU A 52 13.46 -6.73 5.26
C GLU A 52 14.62 -7.25 4.41
N ARG A 53 14.33 -7.85 3.26
CA ARG A 53 15.33 -8.36 2.33
C ARG A 53 16.24 -7.26 1.77
N HIS A 54 15.69 -6.08 1.50
CA HIS A 54 16.47 -4.93 1.03
C HIS A 54 17.21 -4.23 2.18
N ALA A 55 16.60 -4.08 3.36
CA ALA A 55 17.23 -3.49 4.54
C ALA A 55 18.47 -4.26 5.01
N ARG A 56 18.49 -5.59 4.86
CA ARG A 56 19.71 -6.41 5.12
C ARG A 56 20.90 -6.02 4.25
N ARG A 57 20.66 -5.39 3.09
CA ARG A 57 21.71 -4.96 2.15
C ARG A 57 22.16 -3.52 2.39
N ASN A 58 21.31 -2.67 2.97
CA ASN A 58 21.56 -1.25 3.22
C ASN A 58 20.82 -0.79 4.49
N SER A 59 21.58 -0.37 5.51
CA SER A 59 21.03 0.03 6.82
C SER A 59 20.27 1.36 6.83
N ASN A 60 20.37 2.16 5.77
CA ASN A 60 19.71 3.48 5.65
C ASN A 60 18.40 3.44 4.87
N LEU A 61 17.87 2.25 4.58
CA LEU A 61 16.62 2.12 3.84
C LEU A 61 15.38 2.26 4.75
N PRO A 62 14.25 2.75 4.20
CA PRO A 62 12.97 2.73 4.89
C PRO A 62 12.62 1.34 5.46
N THR A 63 12.05 1.33 6.66
CA THR A 63 11.64 0.09 7.36
C THR A 63 10.14 -0.18 7.31
N GLY A 64 9.37 0.73 6.72
CA GLY A 64 7.92 0.59 6.58
C GLY A 64 7.32 1.49 5.52
N PHE A 65 5.99 1.50 5.43
CA PHE A 65 5.21 2.35 4.54
C PHE A 65 4.35 3.33 5.35
N MET A 66 4.12 4.51 4.80
CA MET A 66 3.02 5.37 5.25
C MET A 66 1.66 4.69 4.97
N PRO A 67 0.62 4.92 5.78
CA PRO A 67 -0.68 4.27 5.61
C PRO A 67 -1.29 4.45 4.22
N GLU A 68 -1.10 5.63 3.61
CA GLU A 68 -1.63 5.94 2.28
C GLU A 68 -0.88 5.17 1.19
N ALA A 69 0.44 5.02 1.32
CA ALA A 69 1.26 4.25 0.39
C ALA A 69 0.91 2.76 0.44
N LEU A 70 0.79 2.19 1.65
CA LEU A 70 0.37 0.80 1.80
C LEU A 70 -1.05 0.57 1.26
N SER A 71 -1.97 1.50 1.52
CA SER A 71 -3.33 1.44 0.98
C SER A 71 -3.32 1.47 -0.55
N ALA A 72 -2.50 2.31 -1.17
CA ALA A 72 -2.35 2.36 -2.63
C ALA A 72 -1.87 1.02 -3.20
N LEU A 73 -0.89 0.39 -2.56
CA LEU A 73 -0.40 -0.94 -2.94
C LEU A 73 -1.48 -2.03 -2.81
N ILE A 74 -2.24 -2.04 -1.71
CA ILE A 74 -3.32 -3.02 -1.48
C ILE A 74 -4.42 -2.88 -2.54
N HIS A 75 -4.77 -1.64 -2.87
CA HIS A 75 -5.88 -1.36 -3.77
C HIS A 75 -5.47 -1.30 -5.24
N TYR A 76 -4.19 -1.42 -5.59
CA TYR A 76 -3.78 -1.48 -6.99
C TYR A 76 -4.28 -2.77 -7.67
N ASP A 77 -4.50 -2.73 -8.99
CA ASP A 77 -5.10 -3.86 -9.74
C ASP A 77 -4.11 -4.98 -10.04
N TRP A 78 -2.81 -4.74 -9.82
CA TRP A 78 -1.72 -5.69 -10.09
C TRP A 78 -1.90 -6.41 -11.44
N PRO A 79 -1.80 -5.67 -12.57
CA PRO A 79 -1.86 -6.26 -13.90
C PRO A 79 -0.78 -7.32 -14.09
N GLY A 80 0.39 -7.15 -13.47
CA GLY A 80 1.48 -8.10 -13.40
C GLY A 80 1.48 -8.99 -12.15
N ASN A 81 2.61 -9.66 -11.95
CA ASN A 81 2.81 -10.65 -10.88
C ASN A 81 3.52 -10.01 -9.67
N VAL A 82 3.85 -10.83 -8.66
CA VAL A 82 4.63 -10.42 -7.48
C VAL A 82 5.93 -9.65 -7.81
N ARG A 83 6.53 -9.87 -8.99
CA ARG A 83 7.68 -9.09 -9.46
C ARG A 83 7.38 -7.62 -9.68
N GLU A 84 6.18 -7.27 -10.12
CA GLU A 84 5.76 -5.87 -10.26
C GLU A 84 5.76 -5.18 -8.90
N LEU A 85 5.26 -5.87 -7.86
CA LEU A 85 5.30 -5.41 -6.47
C LEU A 85 6.75 -5.24 -5.98
N GLU A 86 7.61 -6.23 -6.19
CA GLU A 86 9.03 -6.17 -5.81
C GLU A 86 9.74 -4.96 -6.48
N ASN A 87 9.55 -4.78 -7.79
CA ASN A 87 10.14 -3.66 -8.54
C ASN A 87 9.62 -2.30 -8.05
N ALA A 88 8.33 -2.19 -7.75
CA ALA A 88 7.75 -0.96 -7.24
C ALA A 88 8.33 -0.59 -5.87
N ILE A 89 8.54 -1.57 -4.99
CA ILE A 89 9.17 -1.37 -3.68
C ILE A 89 10.64 -1.00 -3.84
N GLU A 90 11.40 -1.69 -4.71
CA GLU A 90 12.81 -1.37 -4.96
C GLU A 90 12.99 0.08 -5.46
N ARG A 91 12.13 0.51 -6.39
CA ARG A 91 12.11 1.90 -6.85
C ARG A 91 11.77 2.86 -5.73
N ALA A 92 10.74 2.57 -4.94
CA ALA A 92 10.31 3.42 -3.84
C ALA A 92 11.39 3.55 -2.75
N LEU A 93 12.10 2.47 -2.44
CA LEU A 93 13.25 2.46 -1.54
C LEU A 93 14.39 3.37 -2.03
N THR A 94 14.59 3.46 -3.35
CA THR A 94 15.62 4.33 -3.96
C THR A 94 15.23 5.81 -3.91
N LEU A 95 13.94 6.12 -3.93
CA LEU A 95 13.39 7.48 -3.95
C LEU A 95 13.02 8.01 -2.56
N SER A 96 13.10 7.16 -1.53
CA SER A 96 12.69 7.54 -0.18
C SER A 96 13.87 8.06 0.63
N ASP A 97 13.71 9.26 1.18
CA ASP A 97 14.73 9.91 2.03
C ASP A 97 14.45 9.75 3.54
N GLY A 98 13.42 8.98 3.92
CA GLY A 98 12.94 8.87 5.30
C GLY A 98 12.77 7.43 5.80
N PRO A 99 12.39 7.25 7.08
CA PRO A 99 12.23 5.92 7.69
C PRO A 99 11.06 5.12 7.11
N HIS A 100 10.17 5.77 6.35
CA HIS A 100 8.99 5.15 5.75
C HIS A 100 8.80 5.60 4.31
N ILE A 101 8.34 4.68 3.46
CA ILE A 101 7.97 4.94 2.07
C ILE A 101 6.66 5.74 2.04
N ALA A 102 6.72 6.95 1.50
CA ALA A 102 5.57 7.79 1.25
C ALA A 102 4.90 7.48 -0.11
N LEU A 103 3.71 8.04 -0.33
CA LEU A 103 2.90 7.75 -1.52
C LEU A 103 3.55 8.27 -2.82
N ASP A 104 4.25 9.39 -2.73
CA ASP A 104 5.00 10.04 -3.81
C ASP A 104 6.23 9.24 -4.27
N ALA A 105 6.78 8.39 -3.41
CA ALA A 105 7.85 7.46 -3.76
C ALA A 105 7.34 6.25 -4.57
N LEU A 106 6.03 5.99 -4.61
CA LEU A 106 5.45 4.91 -5.42
C LEU A 106 5.30 5.35 -6.89
N PRO A 107 5.30 4.39 -7.84
CA PRO A 107 4.97 4.68 -9.24
C PRO A 107 3.61 5.38 -9.39
N GLU A 108 3.52 6.35 -10.30
CA GLU A 108 2.29 7.15 -10.53
C GLU A 108 1.04 6.31 -10.79
N GLU A 109 1.21 5.16 -11.44
CA GLU A 109 0.11 4.21 -11.73
C GLU A 109 -0.56 3.68 -10.45
N MET A 110 0.24 3.52 -9.39
CA MET A 110 -0.20 3.06 -8.06
C MET A 110 -0.66 4.25 -7.21
N ALA A 111 0.07 5.38 -7.26
CA ALA A 111 -0.26 6.60 -6.54
C ALA A 111 -1.59 7.23 -7.02
N GLY A 112 -1.83 7.24 -8.33
CA GLY A 112 -3.03 7.81 -8.97
C GLY A 112 -4.33 7.04 -8.70
N ARG A 113 -4.28 5.88 -8.02
CA ARG A 113 -5.50 5.21 -7.52
C ARG A 113 -5.86 5.63 -6.10
N ALA A 114 -4.90 6.10 -5.30
CA ALA A 114 -5.20 6.77 -4.03
C ALA A 114 -5.96 8.08 -4.29
N GLU A 115 -5.64 8.82 -5.37
CA GLU A 115 -6.46 9.97 -5.80
C GLU A 115 -7.87 9.56 -6.27
N ARG A 116 -8.03 8.36 -6.85
CA ARG A 116 -9.37 7.80 -7.16
C ARG A 116 -10.14 7.37 -5.92
N SER A 117 -9.48 7.07 -4.80
CA SER A 117 -10.13 6.91 -3.49
C SER A 117 -10.77 8.22 -3.01
N ASN A 118 -10.38 9.37 -3.58
CA ASN A 118 -11.01 10.67 -3.30
C ASN A 118 -12.28 10.91 -4.13
N ARG A 119 -12.58 10.06 -5.13
CA ARG A 119 -13.86 10.10 -5.83
C ARG A 119 -14.96 9.46 -4.98
N LEU A 120 -16.16 10.02 -5.06
CA LEU A 120 -17.37 9.37 -4.53
C LEU A 120 -17.44 7.92 -5.06
N PRO A 121 -17.80 6.93 -4.22
CA PRO A 121 -17.84 5.54 -4.65
C PRO A 121 -18.78 5.39 -5.84
N ALA A 122 -18.55 4.40 -6.71
CA ALA A 122 -19.29 4.24 -7.97
C ALA A 122 -20.82 4.09 -7.78
N ASN A 123 -21.25 3.71 -6.58
CA ASN A 123 -22.65 3.63 -6.15
C ASN A 123 -23.14 4.86 -5.35
N ALA A 124 -22.44 6.00 -5.39
CA ALA A 124 -22.82 7.20 -4.64
C ALA A 124 -24.22 7.74 -5.00
N GLY A 125 -24.72 7.44 -6.21
CA GLY A 125 -26.10 7.74 -6.60
C GLY A 125 -27.17 6.96 -5.81
N GLN A 126 -26.78 5.95 -5.03
CA GLN A 126 -27.66 5.20 -4.13
C GLN A 126 -27.63 5.73 -2.69
N LEU A 127 -26.69 6.63 -2.37
CA LEU A 127 -26.61 7.25 -1.04
C LEU A 127 -27.64 8.37 -0.94
N THR A 128 -28.20 8.55 0.25
CA THR A 128 -28.94 9.78 0.54
C THR A 128 -27.99 10.97 0.52
N HIS A 129 -28.52 12.16 0.23
CA HIS A 129 -27.72 13.40 0.25
C HIS A 129 -26.94 13.57 1.56
N ARG A 130 -27.56 13.21 2.70
CA ARG A 130 -26.92 13.30 4.02
C ARG A 130 -25.72 12.35 4.16
N GLU A 131 -25.83 11.13 3.65
CA GLU A 131 -24.73 10.15 3.70
C GLU A 131 -23.58 10.56 2.78
N ALA A 132 -23.88 11.07 1.59
CA ALA A 132 -22.87 11.57 0.65
C ALA A 132 -22.08 12.75 1.25
N VAL A 133 -22.77 13.72 1.87
CA VAL A 133 -22.12 14.86 2.55
C VAL A 133 -21.29 14.40 3.73
N ASN A 134 -21.80 13.51 4.58
CA ASN A 134 -21.05 12.99 5.73
C ASN A 134 -19.78 12.27 5.29
N LEU A 135 -19.85 11.46 4.23
CA LEU A 135 -18.70 10.77 3.66
C LEU A 135 -17.64 11.75 3.13
N ALA A 136 -18.07 12.83 2.45
CA ALA A 136 -17.16 13.85 1.96
C ALA A 136 -16.48 14.61 3.11
N VAL A 137 -17.24 14.99 4.13
CA VAL A 137 -16.73 15.68 5.33
C VAL A 137 -15.74 14.80 6.09
N ASP A 138 -16.06 13.52 6.28
CA ASP A 138 -15.18 12.59 6.98
C ASP A 138 -13.85 12.38 6.23
N ARG A 139 -13.89 12.29 4.90
CA ARG A 139 -12.68 12.19 4.07
C ARG A 139 -11.82 13.45 4.15
N ALA A 140 -12.42 14.62 3.92
CA ALA A 140 -11.72 15.89 3.98
C ALA A 140 -11.11 16.14 5.37
N SER A 141 -11.85 15.79 6.43
CA SER A 141 -11.36 15.89 7.81
C SER A 141 -10.16 14.98 8.05
N ARG A 142 -10.21 13.74 7.54
CA ARG A 142 -9.09 12.79 7.67
C ARG A 142 -7.85 13.29 6.94
N GLU A 143 -7.97 13.76 5.71
CA GLU A 143 -6.85 14.31 4.92
C GLU A 143 -6.23 15.54 5.60
N TYR A 144 -7.06 16.46 6.08
CA TYR A 144 -6.60 17.63 6.83
C TYR A 144 -5.79 17.24 8.06
N LEU A 145 -6.29 16.30 8.88
CA LEU A 145 -5.60 15.86 10.09
C LEU A 145 -4.26 15.17 9.79
N ILE A 146 -4.18 14.39 8.72
CA ILE A 146 -2.93 13.74 8.27
C ILE A 146 -1.93 14.80 7.82
N GLY A 147 -2.35 15.76 6.99
CA GLY A 147 -1.48 16.86 6.54
C GLY A 147 -0.93 17.66 7.72
N LEU A 148 -1.80 17.98 8.69
CA LEU A 148 -1.43 18.68 9.91
C LEU A 148 -0.41 17.89 10.75
N LEU A 149 -0.63 16.58 10.95
CA LEU A 149 0.34 15.76 11.69
C LEU A 149 1.66 15.58 10.94
N ARG A 150 1.67 15.58 9.61
CA ARG A 150 2.92 15.55 8.83
C ARG A 150 3.71 16.84 8.99
N GLU A 151 3.04 18.00 8.86
CA GLU A 151 3.67 19.32 9.01
C GLU A 151 4.33 19.48 10.39
N PHE A 152 3.67 18.98 11.44
CA PHE A 152 4.17 19.08 12.82
C PHE A 152 4.82 17.78 13.34
N ARG A 153 5.20 16.84 12.46
CA ARG A 153 5.91 15.59 12.80
C ARG A 153 5.31 14.84 13.99
N GLY A 154 3.99 14.68 14.00
CA GLY A 154 3.25 13.99 15.05
C GLY A 154 3.13 14.76 16.37
N ASN A 155 3.54 16.03 16.42
CA ASN A 155 3.34 16.90 17.58
C ASN A 155 1.90 17.43 17.62
N VAL A 156 1.08 16.71 18.39
CA VAL A 156 -0.35 17.04 18.59
C VAL A 156 -0.54 18.44 19.18
N THR A 157 0.34 18.91 20.05
CA THR A 157 0.17 20.22 20.71
C THR A 157 0.26 21.34 19.69
N GLN A 158 1.31 21.33 18.87
CA GLN A 158 1.50 22.32 17.80
C GLN A 158 0.44 22.18 16.70
N ALA A 159 0.07 20.94 16.36
CA ALA A 159 -1.03 20.69 15.43
C ALA A 159 -2.35 21.31 15.93
N ALA A 160 -2.68 21.14 17.22
CA ALA A 160 -3.91 21.67 17.81
C ALA A 160 -3.94 23.20 17.82
N GLU A 161 -2.82 23.83 18.20
CA GLU A 161 -2.65 25.28 18.14
C GLU A 161 -2.83 25.82 16.71
N ARG A 162 -2.19 25.19 15.73
CA ARG A 162 -2.32 25.58 14.32
C ARG A 162 -3.74 25.42 13.78
N ALA A 163 -4.44 24.36 14.22
CA ALA A 163 -5.83 24.11 13.86
C ALA A 163 -6.83 24.98 14.63
N GLY A 164 -6.37 25.76 15.62
CA GLY A 164 -7.23 26.63 16.43
C GLY A 164 -8.22 25.87 17.30
N ILE A 165 -7.92 24.62 17.67
CA ILE A 165 -8.78 23.77 18.50
C ILE A 165 -8.03 23.27 19.73
N GLU A 166 -8.78 22.94 20.77
CA GLU A 166 -8.18 22.35 21.97
C GLU A 166 -7.52 21.00 21.67
N ARG A 167 -6.40 20.73 22.35
CA ARG A 167 -5.65 19.48 22.22
C ARG A 167 -6.51 18.23 22.44
N GLU A 168 -7.43 18.27 23.40
CA GLU A 168 -8.35 17.15 23.66
C GLU A 168 -9.31 16.91 22.49
N SER A 169 -9.80 18.00 21.88
CA SER A 169 -10.65 17.94 20.69
C SER A 169 -9.90 17.38 19.49
N LEU A 170 -8.63 17.74 19.30
CA LEU A 170 -7.78 17.12 18.28
C LEU A 170 -7.58 15.62 18.55
N HIS A 171 -7.28 15.21 19.79
CA HIS A 171 -7.20 13.79 20.16
C HIS A 171 -8.51 13.02 19.88
N ARG A 172 -9.67 13.65 20.12
CA ARG A 172 -10.98 13.07 19.85
C ARG A 172 -11.18 12.85 18.34
N LEU A 173 -10.81 13.83 17.51
CA LEU A 173 -10.84 13.72 16.05
C LEU A 173 -9.89 12.63 15.55
N LEU A 174 -8.65 12.61 16.02
CA LEU A 174 -7.67 11.58 15.64
C LEU A 174 -8.16 10.16 15.97
N ARG A 175 -8.76 9.96 17.16
CA ARG A 175 -9.39 8.69 17.52
C ARG A 175 -10.59 8.34 16.65
N ARG A 176 -11.48 9.31 16.37
CA ARG A 176 -12.64 9.11 15.50
C ARG A 176 -12.24 8.62 14.11
N TYR A 177 -11.15 9.13 13.56
CA TYR A 177 -10.65 8.76 12.23
C TYR A 177 -9.58 7.67 12.25
N GLY A 178 -9.27 7.09 13.41
CA GLY A 178 -8.28 6.01 13.57
C GLY A 178 -6.84 6.42 13.25
N ILE A 179 -6.52 7.71 13.32
CA ILE A 179 -5.19 8.25 12.99
C ILE A 179 -4.31 8.16 14.24
N ARG A 180 -3.19 7.45 14.13
CA ARG A 180 -2.22 7.33 15.21
C ARG A 180 -1.05 8.29 15.00
N THR A 181 -0.60 8.92 16.07
CA THR A 181 0.42 9.99 16.03
C THR A 181 1.85 9.46 16.00
N ASP A 182 2.06 8.24 16.48
CA ASP A 182 3.31 7.48 16.43
C ASP A 182 3.81 7.27 15.00
N ALA A 183 2.90 7.07 14.04
CA ALA A 183 3.23 6.95 12.63
C ALA A 183 3.86 8.23 12.01
N PHE A 184 3.74 9.37 12.69
CA PHE A 184 4.21 10.67 12.20
C PHE A 184 5.37 11.26 13.02
N LYS A 185 5.77 10.60 14.11
CA LYS A 185 6.91 11.04 14.92
C LYS A 185 8.19 10.49 14.33
N ASP A 186 9.15 11.37 14.04
CA ASP A 186 10.53 10.97 13.86
C ASP A 186 10.99 10.32 15.17
N ARG A 187 11.40 9.06 15.12
CA ARG A 187 11.92 8.36 16.29
C ARG A 187 13.33 8.90 16.54
N ASP A 188 13.45 9.91 17.41
CA ASP A 188 14.75 10.41 17.86
C ASP A 188 15.58 9.26 18.43
N LEU A 189 16.66 8.94 17.70
CA LEU A 189 17.81 8.18 18.15
C LEU A 189 18.58 9.03 19.18
N ALA A 190 18.09 9.04 20.42
CA ALA A 190 18.87 9.52 21.55
C ALA A 190 18.32 8.89 22.84
N THR A 191 18.82 7.71 23.20
CA THR A 191 19.30 7.32 24.54
C THR A 191 19.68 5.83 24.51
N LEU A 192 20.87 5.53 23.99
CA LEU A 192 21.67 4.36 24.37
C LEU A 192 23.12 4.85 24.46
N GLU A 193 23.35 5.80 25.38
CA GLU A 193 24.61 5.87 26.10
C GLU A 193 24.31 5.42 27.52
N LEU A 194 24.74 4.19 27.83
CA LEU A 194 25.46 3.76 29.02
C LEU A 194 25.80 2.26 28.88
#